data_AF-A0A3P7WKB0-F1
#
_entry.id   AF-A0A3P7WKB0-F1
#
_cell.length_a   1.000
_cell.length_b   1.000
_cell.length_c   1.000
_cell.angle_alpha   90.00
_cell.angle_beta   90.00
_cell.angle_gamma   90.00
#
_symmetry.space_group_name_H-M   'P 1'
#
loop_
_entity.id
_entity.type
_entity.pdbx_description
1 polymer ?
#
loop_
_entity_poly.entity_id
_entity_poly.type
_entity_poly.pdbx_seq_one_letter_code
_entity_poly.pdbx_strand_id
1 'polypeptide(L)'
;MDNGNSKQSYLDLASLSQAQNITTNQITNSLPYSVIPDVQLLPVALLPPVPTQPVTNINHLPLQPVPQLTIAEAAEGVCLQWSITYPIGSFEPAISYEIYSYASSEVNLVTVQTSLPWKKVGEVAALPLPMACTLTHVQANNMYYFIVRSVDRLRRYSSWSNVVNAYVS
;
A
#
# COMPACT_ATOMS: atom_id res chain seq x y z
N MET A 1 -8.95 57.02 1.64
CA MET A 1 -7.48 57.05 1.56
C MET A 1 -6.98 56.21 2.72
N ASP A 2 -6.26 55.12 2.60
CA ASP A 2 -5.80 54.32 1.47
C ASP A 2 -5.39 52.95 2.06
N ASN A 3 -5.48 51.94 1.20
CA ASN A 3 -4.96 50.58 1.21
C ASN A 3 -4.10 50.04 2.35
N GLY A 4 -4.20 48.70 2.53
CA GLY A 4 -2.97 47.93 2.70
C GLY A 4 -3.09 46.51 3.23
N ASN A 5 -3.91 45.65 2.63
CA ASN A 5 -3.90 44.21 2.85
C ASN A 5 -2.50 43.63 2.52
N SER A 6 -1.75 43.15 3.52
CA SER A 6 -0.39 42.60 3.33
C SER A 6 -0.35 41.07 3.48
N LYS A 7 -0.50 40.43 2.32
CA LYS A 7 0.29 39.31 1.78
C LYS A 7 0.56 38.09 2.67
N GLN A 8 -0.14 37.01 2.30
CA GLN A 8 0.42 35.71 1.88
C GLN A 8 1.94 35.52 2.05
N SER A 9 2.33 34.52 2.85
CA SER A 9 3.62 33.83 2.67
C SER A 9 3.39 32.32 2.74
N TYR A 10 3.27 31.78 1.54
CA TYR A 10 3.36 30.39 1.14
C TYR A 10 4.73 29.83 1.58
N LEU A 11 4.76 28.74 2.33
CA LEU A 11 5.95 27.89 2.42
C LEU A 11 5.60 26.51 1.85
N ASP A 12 6.02 26.39 0.61
CA ASP A 12 6.17 25.19 -0.19
C ASP A 12 7.13 24.21 0.50
N LEU A 13 6.70 22.96 0.69
CA LEU A 13 7.60 21.83 0.87
C LEU A 13 7.05 20.66 0.06
N ALA A 14 7.12 20.80 -1.26
CA ALA A 14 7.10 19.67 -2.18
C ALA A 14 8.30 18.75 -1.90
N SER A 15 8.11 17.72 -1.08
CA SER A 15 8.99 16.56 -1.05
C SER A 15 8.67 15.70 -2.27
N LEU A 16 9.54 15.81 -3.28
CA LEU A 16 9.52 15.05 -4.52
C LEU A 16 9.53 13.53 -4.21
N SER A 17 8.38 12.85 -4.30
CA SER A 17 8.34 11.41 -4.47
C SER A 17 8.53 11.09 -5.95
N GLN A 18 9.58 10.34 -6.26
CA GLN A 18 9.88 9.92 -7.63
C GLN A 18 8.89 8.82 -8.02
N ALA A 19 7.84 9.19 -8.75
CA ALA A 19 6.91 8.25 -9.39
C ALA A 19 7.41 7.90 -10.81
N GLN A 20 7.16 6.65 -11.25
CA GLN A 20 7.51 6.17 -12.59
C GLN A 20 6.22 5.84 -13.36
N ASN A 21 6.10 6.33 -14.61
CA ASN A 21 4.86 6.31 -15.41
C ASN A 21 4.99 5.47 -16.69
N ILE A 22 3.91 4.81 -17.15
CA ILE A 22 3.82 4.05 -18.44
C ILE A 22 2.46 4.38 -19.11
N THR A 23 2.38 4.55 -20.43
CA THR A 23 1.22 5.22 -21.10
C THR A 23 0.63 4.40 -22.26
N THR A 24 -0.70 4.38 -22.43
CA THR A 24 -1.38 4.07 -23.72
C THR A 24 -2.79 4.72 -23.78
N ASN A 25 -3.27 5.03 -24.99
CA ASN A 25 -4.20 6.11 -25.35
C ASN A 25 -5.70 5.75 -25.49
N GLN A 26 -6.57 6.68 -25.01
CA GLN A 26 -7.81 7.26 -25.62
C GLN A 26 -9.08 6.36 -25.79
N ILE A 27 -10.37 6.78 -25.65
CA ILE A 27 -11.09 8.06 -25.42
C ILE A 27 -12.62 7.80 -25.15
N THR A 28 -13.28 8.74 -24.45
CA THR A 28 -14.71 9.18 -24.39
C THR A 28 -15.87 8.39 -23.72
N ASN A 29 -16.35 9.03 -22.64
CA ASN A 29 -17.67 9.66 -22.40
C ASN A 29 -18.98 8.88 -22.15
N SER A 30 -19.53 9.27 -20.98
CA SER A 30 -20.93 9.58 -20.63
C SER A 30 -21.77 8.52 -19.91
N LEU A 31 -22.16 8.88 -18.68
CA LEU A 31 -23.04 8.17 -17.75
C LEU A 31 -24.51 8.31 -18.18
N PRO A 32 -25.35 7.30 -17.88
CA PRO A 32 -26.31 7.50 -16.80
C PRO A 32 -26.50 6.25 -15.90
N TYR A 33 -26.94 6.52 -14.66
CA TYR A 33 -27.39 5.61 -13.60
C TYR A 33 -27.52 4.13 -13.98
N SER A 34 -26.60 3.29 -13.47
CA SER A 34 -26.74 1.84 -13.47
C SER A 34 -26.99 1.38 -12.05
N VAL A 35 -28.14 0.73 -11.85
CA VAL A 35 -28.45 -0.15 -10.73
C VAL A 35 -27.21 -0.99 -10.44
N ILE A 36 -26.56 -0.79 -9.29
CA ILE A 36 -25.49 -1.67 -8.85
C ILE A 36 -26.19 -2.98 -8.46
N PRO A 37 -26.07 -4.08 -9.22
CA PRO A 37 -26.53 -5.37 -8.71
C PRO A 37 -25.72 -5.63 -7.43
N ASP A 38 -26.40 -6.08 -6.38
CA ASP A 38 -25.83 -6.55 -5.12
C ASP A 38 -24.53 -7.31 -5.39
N VAL A 39 -23.40 -6.60 -5.34
CA VAL A 39 -22.08 -7.21 -5.47
C VAL A 39 -21.94 -7.91 -4.13
N GLN A 40 -22.14 -9.23 -4.12
CA GLN A 40 -21.76 -10.05 -2.99
C GLN A 40 -20.31 -9.70 -2.63
N LEU A 41 -20.14 -8.83 -1.65
CA LEU A 41 -18.85 -8.42 -1.13
C LEU A 41 -18.28 -9.63 -0.42
N LEU A 42 -17.43 -10.36 -1.13
CA LEU A 42 -16.67 -11.46 -0.56
C LEU A 42 -15.85 -10.93 0.64
N PRO A 43 -15.64 -11.74 1.69
CA PRO A 43 -14.77 -11.35 2.79
C PRO A 43 -13.34 -11.08 2.28
N VAL A 44 -12.48 -10.55 3.15
CA VAL A 44 -11.05 -10.41 2.82
C VAL A 44 -10.39 -11.79 2.81
N ALA A 45 -9.51 -12.04 1.82
CA ALA A 45 -8.78 -13.29 1.72
C ALA A 45 -7.83 -13.52 2.91
N LEU A 46 -7.63 -14.77 3.34
CA LEU A 46 -6.71 -15.09 4.44
C LEU A 46 -5.30 -14.60 4.12
N LEU A 47 -4.60 -14.04 5.09
CA LEU A 47 -3.25 -13.52 4.88
C LEU A 47 -2.26 -14.66 4.53
N PRO A 48 -1.26 -14.42 3.66
CA PRO A 48 -0.23 -15.41 3.39
C PRO A 48 0.54 -15.78 4.66
N PRO A 49 0.98 -17.04 4.80
CA PRO A 49 1.86 -17.40 5.92
C PRO A 49 3.16 -16.60 5.87
N VAL A 50 3.67 -16.20 7.03
CA VAL A 50 5.01 -15.61 7.13
C VAL A 50 6.03 -16.75 7.11
N PRO A 51 7.06 -16.71 6.24
CA PRO A 51 8.08 -17.74 6.19
C PRO A 51 8.73 -17.99 7.55
N THR A 52 9.09 -19.23 7.83
CA THR A 52 9.85 -19.58 9.03
C THR A 52 11.14 -18.78 9.05
N GLN A 53 11.32 -18.00 10.11
CA GLN A 53 12.46 -17.11 10.26
C GLN A 53 13.72 -17.94 10.58
N PRO A 54 14.89 -17.56 10.05
CA PRO A 54 16.15 -18.17 10.49
C PRO A 54 16.34 -17.96 12.00
N VAL A 55 16.93 -18.94 12.68
CA VAL A 55 17.23 -18.85 14.11
C VAL A 55 18.14 -17.64 14.35
N THR A 56 17.67 -16.68 15.13
CA THR A 56 18.39 -15.43 15.40
C THR A 56 19.36 -15.63 16.56
N ASN A 57 20.59 -15.13 16.41
CA ASN A 57 21.53 -15.04 17.52
C ASN A 57 20.98 -14.05 18.57
N ILE A 58 21.26 -14.29 19.85
CA ILE A 58 20.90 -13.40 20.97
C ILE A 58 21.42 -11.97 20.80
N ASN A 59 22.45 -11.75 19.98
CA ASN A 59 23.03 -10.44 19.70
C ASN A 59 22.31 -9.67 18.57
N HIS A 60 21.34 -10.28 17.88
CA HIS A 60 20.60 -9.60 16.81
C HIS A 60 19.48 -8.75 17.40
N LEU A 61 19.28 -7.56 16.84
CA LEU A 61 18.13 -6.74 17.21
C LEU A 61 16.82 -7.48 16.84
N PRO A 62 15.72 -7.21 17.57
CA PRO A 62 14.42 -7.78 17.23
C PRO A 62 13.97 -7.34 15.84
N LEU A 63 13.00 -8.06 15.29
CA LEU A 63 12.35 -7.70 14.03
C LEU A 63 11.69 -6.32 14.12
N GLN A 64 11.66 -5.60 12.99
CA GLN A 64 10.89 -4.37 12.89
C GLN A 64 9.41 -4.61 13.27
N PRO A 65 8.77 -3.69 14.02
CA PRO A 65 7.35 -3.78 14.30
C PRO A 65 6.49 -3.83 13.03
N VAL A 66 5.22 -4.19 13.19
CA VAL A 66 4.29 -4.32 12.07
C VAL A 66 4.00 -2.95 11.44
N PRO A 67 4.19 -2.78 10.11
CA PRO A 67 3.82 -1.55 9.43
C PRO A 67 2.33 -1.27 9.56
N GLN A 68 1.98 -0.02 9.86
CA GLN A 68 0.60 0.48 9.78
C GLN A 68 0.38 1.06 8.40
N LEU A 69 -0.46 0.39 7.61
CA LEU A 69 -0.73 0.72 6.21
C LEU A 69 -1.97 1.59 6.09
N THR A 70 -1.86 2.61 5.26
CA THR A 70 -2.90 3.55 4.88
C THR A 70 -2.92 3.70 3.37
N ILE A 71 -4.05 4.12 2.83
CA ILE A 71 -4.28 4.22 1.39
C ILE A 71 -4.94 5.55 1.06
N ALA A 72 -4.53 6.16 -0.04
CA ALA A 72 -5.10 7.39 -0.56
C ALA A 72 -5.21 7.31 -2.08
N GLU A 73 -6.21 7.99 -2.63
CA GLU A 73 -6.32 8.18 -4.07
C GLU A 73 -5.16 9.05 -4.57
N ALA A 74 -4.61 8.70 -5.74
CA ALA A 74 -3.57 9.47 -6.40
C ALA A 74 -3.99 9.74 -7.85
N ALA A 75 -3.48 10.82 -8.44
CA ALA A 75 -3.85 11.24 -9.80
C ALA A 75 -3.63 10.13 -10.86
N GLU A 76 -2.66 9.23 -10.65
CA GLU A 76 -2.31 8.17 -11.60
C GLU A 76 -2.55 6.74 -11.03
N GLY A 77 -3.29 6.61 -9.93
CA GLY A 77 -3.58 5.31 -9.33
C GLY A 77 -3.84 5.39 -7.83
N VAL A 78 -3.14 4.58 -7.07
CA VAL A 78 -3.38 4.45 -5.63
C VAL A 78 -2.08 4.61 -4.85
N CYS A 79 -2.08 5.57 -3.91
CA CYS A 79 -0.95 5.81 -3.02
C CYS A 79 -1.09 4.97 -1.76
N LEU A 80 -0.13 4.07 -1.54
CA LEU A 80 0.05 3.33 -0.30
C LEU A 80 1.05 4.06 0.57
N GLN A 81 0.70 4.29 1.82
CA GLN A 81 1.61 4.89 2.80
C GLN A 81 1.65 4.04 4.06
N TRP A 82 2.85 3.80 4.60
CA TRP A 82 3.01 3.08 5.85
C TRP A 82 3.97 3.75 6.82
N SER A 83 3.74 3.49 8.10
CA SER A 83 4.56 3.98 9.21
C SER A 83 4.75 2.89 10.26
N ILE A 84 5.70 3.10 11.18
CA ILE A 84 5.89 2.25 12.35
C ILE A 84 5.51 3.06 13.58
N THR A 85 4.40 2.70 14.20
CA THR A 85 3.86 3.46 15.33
C THR A 85 4.47 2.98 16.63
N TYR A 86 4.98 3.90 17.44
CA TYR A 86 5.44 3.66 18.81
C TYR A 86 6.44 2.48 18.96
N PRO A 87 7.58 2.47 18.26
CA PRO A 87 8.56 1.42 18.48
C PRO A 87 9.10 1.51 19.91
N ILE A 88 8.86 0.47 20.72
CA ILE A 88 9.48 0.34 22.04
C ILE A 88 10.85 -0.30 21.83
N GLY A 89 11.90 0.52 21.90
CA GLY A 89 13.29 0.07 21.76
C GLY A 89 13.79 -0.06 20.32
N SER A 90 15.03 -0.52 20.18
CA SER A 90 15.71 -0.70 18.89
C SER A 90 15.28 -1.99 18.20
N PHE A 91 15.21 -1.97 16.87
CA PHE A 91 14.91 -3.12 16.02
C PHE A 91 15.85 -3.12 14.80
N GLU A 92 16.02 -4.27 14.14
CA GLU A 92 16.72 -4.31 12.85
C GLU A 92 15.87 -3.56 11.81
N PRO A 93 16.41 -2.51 11.17
CA PRO A 93 15.67 -1.74 10.19
C PRO A 93 15.39 -2.57 8.93
N ALA A 94 14.25 -2.31 8.29
CA ALA A 94 13.96 -2.81 6.95
C ALA A 94 15.03 -2.36 5.95
N ILE A 95 15.41 -3.27 5.05
CA ILE A 95 16.13 -2.94 3.81
C ILE A 95 15.17 -2.82 2.61
N SER A 96 14.01 -3.49 2.69
CA SER A 96 12.95 -3.40 1.70
C SER A 96 11.57 -3.67 2.32
N TYR A 97 10.53 -3.31 1.57
CA TYR A 97 9.14 -3.66 1.87
C TYR A 97 8.55 -4.42 0.70
N GLU A 98 7.87 -5.53 0.98
CA GLU A 98 7.12 -6.28 0.00
C GLU A 98 5.66 -5.86 0.03
N ILE A 99 5.11 -5.61 -1.15
CA ILE A 99 3.72 -5.17 -1.35
C ILE A 99 2.98 -6.30 -2.03
N TYR A 100 1.89 -6.74 -1.41
CA TYR A 100 1.01 -7.76 -1.95
C TYR A 100 -0.37 -7.18 -2.20
N SER A 101 -1.01 -7.64 -3.27
CA SER A 101 -2.39 -7.28 -3.56
C SER A 101 -3.15 -8.38 -4.27
N TYR A 102 -4.47 -8.22 -4.28
CA TYR A 102 -5.37 -8.93 -5.17
C TYR A 102 -6.56 -8.03 -5.50
N ALA A 103 -7.20 -8.29 -6.65
CA ALA A 103 -8.43 -7.63 -7.04
C ALA A 103 -9.65 -8.49 -6.72
N SER A 104 -10.77 -7.89 -6.31
CA SER A 104 -12.00 -8.63 -6.02
C SER A 104 -12.49 -9.43 -7.22
N SER A 105 -12.26 -8.93 -8.44
CA SER A 105 -12.61 -9.62 -9.69
C SER A 105 -11.84 -10.92 -9.93
N GLU A 106 -10.71 -11.12 -9.25
CA GLU A 106 -9.85 -12.31 -9.40
C GLU A 106 -10.20 -13.43 -8.40
N VAL A 107 -11.18 -13.19 -7.54
CA VAL A 107 -11.46 -14.04 -6.38
C VAL A 107 -12.91 -14.51 -6.38
N ASN A 108 -13.11 -15.76 -5.99
CA ASN A 108 -14.40 -16.38 -5.73
C ASN A 108 -14.50 -16.89 -4.28
N LEU A 109 -15.69 -17.37 -3.89
CA LEU A 109 -16.01 -17.88 -2.54
C LEU A 109 -15.06 -18.97 -2.04
N VAL A 110 -14.43 -19.75 -2.91
CA VAL A 110 -13.48 -20.80 -2.52
C VAL A 110 -12.10 -20.18 -2.30
N THR A 111 -11.61 -19.42 -3.28
CA THR A 111 -10.26 -18.82 -3.22
C THR A 111 -10.13 -17.77 -2.11
N VAL A 112 -11.21 -17.08 -1.75
CA VAL A 112 -11.22 -16.08 -0.67
C VAL A 112 -11.02 -16.69 0.71
N GLN A 113 -11.33 -17.98 0.87
CA GLN A 113 -11.07 -18.71 2.13
C GLN A 113 -9.61 -19.17 2.23
N THR A 114 -8.74 -18.75 1.31
CA THR A 114 -7.32 -19.12 1.25
C THR A 114 -6.44 -17.88 1.12
N SER A 115 -5.12 -18.07 1.15
CA SER A 115 -4.15 -17.01 0.87
C SER A 115 -3.70 -16.93 -0.59
N LEU A 116 -4.20 -17.82 -1.45
CA LEU A 116 -3.82 -17.88 -2.87
C LEU A 116 -4.06 -16.59 -3.67
N PRO A 117 -5.08 -15.76 -3.38
CA PRO A 117 -5.28 -14.50 -4.11
C PRO A 117 -4.12 -13.52 -4.00
N TRP A 118 -3.45 -13.47 -2.85
CA TRP A 118 -2.42 -12.49 -2.57
C TRP A 118 -1.19 -12.71 -3.45
N LYS A 119 -0.93 -11.75 -4.35
CA LYS A 119 0.22 -11.77 -5.25
C LYS A 119 1.20 -10.66 -4.87
N LYS A 120 2.49 -10.95 -4.92
CA LYS A 120 3.54 -9.92 -4.76
C LYS A 120 3.49 -9.01 -5.99
N VAL A 121 3.10 -7.76 -5.79
CA VAL A 121 3.02 -6.75 -6.86
C VAL A 121 4.19 -5.78 -6.86
N GLY A 122 4.96 -5.75 -5.77
CA GLY A 122 6.15 -4.92 -5.70
C GLY A 122 7.08 -5.28 -4.55
N GLU A 123 8.32 -4.85 -4.69
CA GLU A 123 9.29 -4.74 -3.61
C GLU A 123 10.00 -3.40 -3.76
N VAL A 124 9.99 -2.60 -2.71
CA VAL A 124 10.60 -1.26 -2.71
C VAL A 124 11.71 -1.22 -1.67
N ALA A 125 12.83 -0.57 -2.02
CA ALA A 125 13.91 -0.34 -1.07
C ALA A 125 13.41 0.55 0.08
N ALA A 126 13.81 0.25 1.31
CA ALA A 126 13.37 1.00 2.47
C ALA A 126 13.92 2.44 2.44
N LEU A 127 13.02 3.41 2.56
CA LEU A 127 13.31 4.82 2.77
C LEU A 127 12.88 5.22 4.20
N PRO A 128 13.30 6.41 4.69
CA PRO A 128 12.85 6.90 5.99
C PRO A 128 11.32 6.88 6.12
N LEU A 129 10.82 6.41 7.27
CA LEU A 129 9.39 6.35 7.56
C LEU A 129 8.85 7.73 8.04
N PRO A 130 7.59 8.08 7.77
CA PRO A 130 6.59 7.32 7.01
C PRO A 130 6.96 7.23 5.52
N MET A 131 6.74 6.07 4.90
CA MET A 131 7.07 5.82 3.51
C MET A 131 5.79 5.73 2.68
N ALA A 132 5.82 6.26 1.46
CA ALA A 132 4.72 6.19 0.51
C ALA A 132 5.19 5.68 -0.85
N CYS A 133 4.31 4.96 -1.55
CA CYS A 133 4.51 4.43 -2.89
C CYS A 133 3.20 4.55 -3.66
N THR A 134 3.25 5.03 -4.90
CA THR A 134 2.09 5.02 -5.80
C THR A 134 2.14 3.79 -6.70
N LEU A 135 1.06 3.00 -6.68
CA LEU A 135 0.83 1.92 -7.63
C LEU A 135 0.07 2.49 -8.83
N THR A 136 0.71 2.43 -9.99
CA THR A 136 0.15 2.81 -11.28
C THR A 136 -0.35 1.56 -12.02
N HIS A 137 -1.03 1.75 -13.16
CA HIS A 137 -1.53 0.66 -14.03
C HIS A 137 -2.50 -0.30 -13.34
N VAL A 138 -3.21 0.22 -12.35
CA VAL A 138 -4.28 -0.49 -11.68
C VAL A 138 -5.51 -0.46 -12.58
N GLN A 139 -6.18 -1.59 -12.79
CA GLN A 139 -7.33 -1.65 -13.69
C GLN A 139 -8.50 -0.87 -13.08
N ALA A 140 -9.10 0.01 -13.87
CA ALA A 140 -10.28 0.77 -13.48
C ALA A 140 -11.50 -0.15 -13.26
N ASN A 141 -12.50 0.39 -12.57
CA ASN A 141 -13.73 -0.27 -12.13
C ASN A 141 -13.50 -1.54 -11.30
N ASN A 142 -12.52 -1.55 -10.40
CA ASN A 142 -12.18 -2.74 -9.62
C ASN A 142 -11.78 -2.40 -8.18
N MET A 143 -12.09 -3.31 -7.24
CA MET A 143 -11.72 -3.19 -5.83
C MET A 143 -10.43 -3.96 -5.57
N TYR A 144 -9.41 -3.27 -5.08
CA TYR A 144 -8.13 -3.86 -4.73
C TYR A 144 -7.92 -3.90 -3.23
N TYR A 145 -7.27 -4.96 -2.77
CA TYR A 145 -6.85 -5.16 -1.38
C TYR A 145 -5.33 -5.17 -1.31
N PHE A 146 -4.75 -4.53 -0.29
CA PHE A 146 -3.31 -4.38 -0.14
C PHE A 146 -2.84 -4.73 1.26
N ILE A 147 -1.67 -5.35 1.33
CA ILE A 147 -0.90 -5.59 2.55
C ILE A 147 0.59 -5.35 2.29
N VAL A 148 1.32 -4.97 3.34
CA VAL A 148 2.77 -4.72 3.30
C VAL A 148 3.45 -5.46 4.45
N ARG A 149 4.68 -5.91 4.23
CA ARG A 149 5.60 -6.37 5.29
C ARG A 149 7.01 -5.85 5.05
N SER A 150 7.79 -5.70 6.11
CA SER A 150 9.21 -5.35 6.00
C SER A 150 10.08 -6.59 5.83
N VAL A 151 11.22 -6.41 5.16
CA VAL A 151 12.32 -7.38 5.06
C VAL A 151 13.59 -6.70 5.58
N ASP A 152 14.26 -7.30 6.56
CA ASP A 152 15.52 -6.77 7.11
C ASP A 152 16.76 -7.35 6.42
N ARG A 153 17.95 -6.87 6.80
CA ARG A 153 19.23 -7.32 6.25
C ARG A 153 19.54 -8.81 6.45
N LEU A 154 18.88 -9.44 7.43
CA LEU A 154 19.00 -10.87 7.74
C LEU A 154 17.96 -11.70 6.97
N ARG A 155 17.23 -11.07 6.04
CA ARG A 155 16.12 -11.65 5.28
C ARG A 155 15.01 -12.17 6.19
N ARG A 156 14.80 -11.50 7.32
CA ARG A 156 13.68 -11.76 8.21
C ARG A 156 12.51 -10.87 7.84
N TYR A 157 11.30 -11.42 7.96
CA TYR A 157 10.05 -10.75 7.60
C TYR A 157 9.30 -10.27 8.84
N SER A 158 8.72 -9.07 8.83
CA SER A 158 7.70 -8.73 9.84
C SER A 158 6.42 -9.54 9.63
N SER A 159 5.50 -9.48 10.58
CA SER A 159 4.10 -9.78 10.28
C SER A 159 3.54 -8.81 9.23
N TRP A 160 2.46 -9.21 8.58
CA TRP A 160 1.73 -8.36 7.65
C TRP A 160 1.08 -7.17 8.36
N SER A 161 1.01 -6.05 7.64
CA SER A 161 0.20 -4.90 8.02
C SER A 161 -1.29 -5.25 8.18
N ASN A 162 -2.07 -4.28 8.65
CA ASN A 162 -3.50 -4.28 8.40
C ASN A 162 -3.78 -4.34 6.89
N VAL A 163 -4.95 -4.88 6.54
CA VAL A 163 -5.46 -4.85 5.17
C VAL A 163 -6.10 -3.49 4.92
N VAL A 164 -5.77 -2.88 3.79
CA VAL A 164 -6.46 -1.71 3.25
C VAL A 164 -7.05 -2.05 1.89
N ASN A 165 -8.06 -1.31 1.46
CA ASN A 165 -8.67 -1.47 0.14
C ASN A 165 -8.92 -0.13 -0.53
N ALA A 166 -8.93 -0.14 -1.85
CA ALA A 166 -9.30 1.00 -2.67
C ALA A 166 -10.08 0.53 -3.90
N TYR A 167 -11.16 1.25 -4.19
CA TYR A 167 -11.84 1.14 -5.46
C TYR A 167 -11.16 2.07 -6.45
N VAL A 168 -10.68 1.53 -7.57
CA VAL A 168 -10.15 2.32 -8.68
C VAL A 168 -11.28 2.52 -9.66
N SER A 169 -11.71 3.77 -9.83
CA SER A 169 -12.79 4.17 -10.75
C SER A 169 -12.33 4.24 -12.20
#